data_AF-A0A926C3R1-F1
#
_entry.id   AF-A0A926C3R1-F1
#
_cell.length_a   1.000
_cell.length_b   1.000
_cell.length_c   1.000
_cell.angle_alpha   90.00
_cell.angle_beta   90.00
_cell.angle_gamma   90.00
#
_symmetry.space_group_name_H-M   'P 1'
#
loop_
_entity.id
_entity.type
_entity.pdbx_description
1 polymer ?
#
loop_
_entity_poly.entity_id
_entity_poly.type
_entity_poly.pdbx_seq_one_letter_code
_entity_poly.pdbx_strand_id
1 'polypeptide(L)'
;MNPFTAFPALLTLLLIESTVVAQTAYDISENQPAVFNGIEYGFSVRNESKKDVGGKAFNRYEVTVFATNKSSCTKLFFPKQTIFGQQNNDLLAQFDCLNATGARLTAKNGSVRAKPFFVPYTTSAKTADNKTVTNTVQVQAGYWLRNGETVASDLILIVPDGEAPRLKVRVQEFTDQ
;
A
#
# COMPACT_ATOMS: atom_id res chain seq x y z
N MET A 1 -0.91 44.94 47.82
CA MET A 1 0.19 45.16 46.84
C MET A 1 1.19 44.01 47.05
N ASN A 2 1.47 43.06 46.16
CA ASN A 2 1.15 42.85 44.75
C ASN A 2 1.11 41.33 44.46
N PRO A 3 0.22 40.82 43.60
CA PRO A 3 0.24 39.44 43.10
C PRO A 3 0.95 39.40 41.74
N PHE A 4 2.15 38.81 41.65
CA PHE A 4 2.85 38.73 40.34
C PHE A 4 3.80 37.53 40.26
N THR A 5 3.29 36.31 40.48
CA THR A 5 4.07 35.08 40.27
C THR A 5 3.17 33.92 39.86
N ALA A 6 2.65 33.91 38.63
CA ALA A 6 2.03 32.70 38.04
C ALA A 6 1.71 32.90 36.54
N PHE A 7 2.67 33.27 35.68
CA PHE A 7 2.31 33.56 34.27
C PHE A 7 3.26 33.17 33.12
N PRO A 8 4.22 32.22 33.22
CA PRO A 8 4.83 31.69 31.98
C PRO A 8 4.72 30.17 31.78
N ALA A 9 4.09 29.41 32.67
CA ALA A 9 4.03 27.95 32.55
C ALA A 9 2.84 27.42 31.75
N LEU A 10 1.79 28.24 31.53
CA LEU A 10 0.55 27.78 30.88
C LEU A 10 0.51 28.04 29.36
N LEU A 11 1.42 28.86 28.82
CA LEU A 11 1.37 29.28 27.41
C LEU A 11 2.14 28.36 26.46
N THR A 12 2.99 27.46 26.97
CA THR A 12 3.80 26.53 26.15
C THR A 12 3.13 25.18 25.88
N LEU A 13 1.93 24.91 26.43
CA LEU A 13 1.23 23.64 26.23
C LEU A 13 0.20 23.65 25.08
N LEU A 14 0.05 24.76 24.34
CA LEU A 14 -1.08 24.97 23.43
C LEU A 14 -0.75 24.99 21.93
N LEU A 15 0.46 24.60 21.51
CA LEU A 15 0.92 24.77 20.11
C LEU A 15 1.45 23.50 19.43
N ILE A 16 1.10 22.31 19.92
CA ILE A 16 1.33 21.06 19.18
C ILE A 16 -0.01 20.57 18.64
N GLU A 17 -0.63 21.37 17.79
CA GLU A 17 -1.65 20.89 16.86
C GLU A 17 -0.93 20.13 15.75
N SER A 18 -0.41 18.94 16.08
CA SER A 18 0.04 18.00 15.08
C SER A 18 -1.19 17.57 14.27
N THR A 19 -1.35 18.13 13.08
CA THR A 19 -2.34 17.68 12.10
C THR A 19 -2.03 16.22 11.77
N VAL A 20 -2.78 15.31 12.38
CA VAL A 20 -2.72 13.89 12.04
C VAL A 20 -3.34 13.76 10.65
N VAL A 21 -2.48 13.64 9.63
CA VAL A 21 -2.92 13.25 8.29
C VAL A 21 -3.36 11.79 8.39
N ALA A 22 -4.66 11.58 8.59
CA ALA A 22 -5.24 10.24 8.59
C ALA A 22 -5.10 9.65 7.18
N GLN A 23 -4.48 8.47 7.08
CA GLN A 23 -4.45 7.73 5.82
C GLN A 23 -5.87 7.47 5.34
N THR A 24 -6.19 7.84 4.10
CA THR A 24 -7.53 7.68 3.53
C THR A 24 -7.85 6.20 3.35
N ALA A 25 -8.89 5.73 4.04
CA ALA A 25 -9.43 4.38 3.92
C ALA A 25 -10.83 4.45 3.31
N TYR A 26 -11.09 3.62 2.31
CA TYR A 26 -12.38 3.55 1.61
C TYR A 26 -12.99 2.16 1.80
N ASP A 27 -14.27 2.12 2.13
CA ASP A 27 -15.06 0.89 2.07
C ASP A 27 -15.25 0.48 0.60
N ILE A 28 -15.00 -0.78 0.29
CA ILE A 28 -15.19 -1.33 -1.06
C ILE A 28 -16.09 -2.55 -1.01
N SER A 29 -16.88 -2.74 -2.05
CA SER A 29 -17.63 -3.96 -2.29
C SER A 29 -17.27 -4.55 -3.64
N GLU A 30 -17.59 -5.82 -3.88
CA GLU A 30 -17.21 -6.53 -5.11
C GLU A 30 -17.65 -5.80 -6.39
N ASN A 31 -18.78 -5.09 -6.34
CA ASN A 31 -19.32 -4.34 -7.48
C ASN A 31 -19.11 -2.82 -7.38
N GLN A 32 -18.44 -2.33 -6.34
CA GLN A 32 -18.17 -0.90 -6.14
C GLN A 32 -16.70 -0.72 -5.77
N PRO A 33 -15.80 -0.72 -6.77
CA PRO A 33 -14.39 -0.42 -6.53
C PRO A 33 -14.21 1.07 -6.20
N ALA A 34 -13.17 1.39 -5.43
CA ALA A 34 -12.78 2.76 -5.14
C ALA A 34 -11.86 3.28 -6.25
N VAL A 35 -12.06 4.51 -6.71
CA VAL A 35 -11.18 5.15 -7.70
C VAL A 35 -10.46 6.32 -7.04
N PHE A 36 -9.14 6.34 -7.10
CA PHE A 36 -8.30 7.40 -6.56
C PHE A 36 -7.11 7.67 -7.50
N ASN A 37 -6.87 8.94 -7.83
CA ASN A 37 -5.80 9.37 -8.76
C ASN A 37 -5.77 8.62 -10.11
N GLY A 38 -6.94 8.23 -10.62
CA GLY A 38 -7.08 7.47 -11.86
C GLY A 38 -6.70 5.99 -11.75
N ILE A 39 -6.49 5.48 -10.54
CA ILE A 39 -6.31 4.05 -10.26
C ILE A 39 -7.59 3.52 -9.61
N GLU A 40 -8.13 2.44 -10.16
CA GLU A 40 -9.25 1.70 -9.61
C GLU A 40 -8.75 0.59 -8.69
N TYR A 41 -9.31 0.51 -7.49
CA TYR A 41 -8.98 -0.47 -6.47
C TYR A 41 -10.23 -1.28 -6.14
N GLY A 42 -10.13 -2.60 -6.23
CA GLY A 42 -11.27 -3.47 -6.00
C GLY A 42 -10.85 -4.87 -5.58
N PHE A 43 -11.86 -5.72 -5.45
CA PHE A 43 -11.65 -7.14 -5.23
C PHE A 43 -12.71 -7.97 -5.94
N SER A 44 -12.41 -9.24 -6.18
CA SER A 44 -13.35 -10.22 -6.73
C SER A 44 -13.26 -11.52 -5.94
N VAL A 45 -14.40 -12.14 -5.65
CA VAL A 45 -14.45 -13.47 -5.01
C VAL A 45 -14.28 -14.54 -6.10
N ARG A 46 -13.23 -15.34 -6.01
CA ARG A 46 -12.98 -16.45 -6.94
C ARG A 46 -13.67 -17.73 -6.51
N ASN A 47 -13.74 -17.96 -5.20
CA ASN A 47 -14.32 -19.18 -4.64
C ASN A 47 -14.84 -18.93 -3.23
N GLU A 48 -15.90 -19.64 -2.87
CA GLU A 48 -16.50 -19.67 -1.55
C GLU A 48 -16.64 -21.13 -1.10
N SER A 49 -16.20 -21.43 0.11
CA SER A 49 -16.39 -22.76 0.70
C SER A 49 -16.60 -22.69 2.21
N LYS A 50 -17.28 -23.69 2.76
CA LYS A 50 -17.45 -23.82 4.21
C LYS A 50 -16.30 -24.58 4.84
N LYS A 51 -15.89 -24.17 6.05
CA LYS A 51 -14.79 -24.80 6.78
C LYS A 51 -14.99 -24.75 8.27
N ASP A 52 -14.83 -25.90 8.91
CA ASP A 52 -14.84 -25.98 10.37
C ASP A 52 -13.44 -25.69 10.95
N VAL A 53 -13.42 -24.81 11.95
CA VAL A 53 -12.22 -24.49 12.74
C VAL A 53 -12.58 -24.51 14.22
N GLY A 54 -12.03 -25.47 14.97
CA GLY A 54 -12.26 -25.57 16.42
C GLY A 54 -13.73 -25.84 16.78
N GLY A 55 -14.45 -26.61 15.97
CA GLY A 55 -15.86 -26.95 16.21
C GLY A 55 -16.87 -25.84 15.88
N LYS A 56 -16.43 -24.75 15.26
CA LYS A 56 -17.29 -23.70 14.71
C LYS A 56 -17.19 -23.67 13.19
N ALA A 57 -18.33 -23.50 12.52
CA ALA A 57 -18.40 -23.31 11.09
C ALA A 57 -17.98 -21.89 10.71
N PHE A 58 -17.21 -21.76 9.63
CA PHE A 58 -16.79 -20.50 9.03
C PHE A 58 -16.94 -20.57 7.52
N ASN A 59 -17.07 -19.41 6.89
CA ASN A 59 -16.96 -19.28 5.44
C ASN A 59 -15.51 -18.93 5.08
N ARG A 60 -14.96 -19.64 4.10
CA ARG A 60 -13.65 -19.42 3.50
C ARG A 60 -13.84 -18.83 2.11
N TYR A 61 -13.29 -17.64 1.90
CA TYR A 61 -13.29 -16.96 0.63
C TYR A 61 -11.88 -16.92 0.04
N GLU A 62 -11.76 -17.28 -1.23
CA GLU A 62 -10.58 -16.97 -2.04
C GLU A 62 -10.88 -15.70 -2.82
N VAL A 63 -10.16 -14.64 -2.48
CA VAL A 63 -10.41 -13.29 -2.99
C VAL A 63 -9.18 -12.80 -3.74
N THR A 64 -9.38 -12.17 -4.87
CA THR A 64 -8.33 -11.43 -5.57
C THR A 64 -8.55 -9.95 -5.35
N VAL A 65 -7.58 -9.28 -4.74
CA VAL A 65 -7.55 -7.82 -4.66
C VAL A 65 -6.74 -7.27 -5.82
N PHE A 66 -7.15 -6.13 -6.38
CA PHE A 66 -6.51 -5.56 -7.56
C PHE A 66 -6.42 -4.04 -7.52
N ALA A 67 -5.43 -3.53 -8.26
CA ALA A 67 -5.28 -2.13 -8.61
C ALA A 67 -5.10 -2.01 -10.13
N THR A 68 -5.96 -1.26 -10.80
CA THR A 68 -5.95 -1.06 -12.25
C THR A 68 -5.74 0.41 -12.58
N ASN A 69 -4.70 0.75 -13.31
CA ASN A 69 -4.52 2.12 -13.79
C ASN A 69 -5.48 2.40 -14.95
N LYS A 70 -6.54 3.15 -14.65
CA LYS A 70 -7.52 3.65 -15.64
C LYS A 70 -7.22 5.08 -16.08
N SER A 71 -6.09 5.65 -15.66
CA SER A 71 -5.63 6.95 -16.17
C SER A 71 -5.05 6.79 -17.57
N SER A 72 -5.02 7.86 -18.35
CA SER A 72 -4.44 7.86 -19.70
C SER A 72 -2.90 7.78 -19.72
N CYS A 73 -2.24 7.78 -18.57
CA CYS A 73 -0.79 7.92 -18.44
C CYS A 73 -0.19 6.80 -17.58
N THR A 74 1.09 6.50 -17.80
CA THR A 74 1.84 5.62 -16.88
C THR A 74 2.10 6.37 -15.58
N LYS A 75 1.76 5.74 -14.45
CA LYS A 75 2.07 6.26 -13.12
C LYS A 75 3.46 5.79 -12.72
N LEU A 76 4.30 6.73 -12.26
CA LEU A 76 5.67 6.46 -11.81
C LEU A 76 5.76 6.72 -10.32
N PHE A 77 6.41 5.82 -9.60
CA PHE A 77 6.59 5.87 -8.16
C PHE A 77 8.07 5.78 -7.85
N PHE A 78 8.65 6.89 -7.41
CA PHE A 78 10.05 6.96 -7.05
C PHE A 78 10.21 6.66 -5.55
N PRO A 79 11.28 5.94 -5.17
CA PRO A 79 11.50 5.62 -3.77
C PRO A 79 11.77 6.90 -2.98
N LYS A 80 10.90 7.21 -2.01
CA LYS A 80 11.12 8.31 -1.06
C LYS A 80 12.07 7.81 0.03
N GLN A 81 13.12 8.58 0.31
CA GLN A 81 13.97 8.33 1.47
C GLN A 81 13.30 8.96 2.69
N THR A 82 12.91 8.14 3.66
CA THR A 82 12.43 8.63 4.96
C THR A 82 13.55 8.52 6.00
N ILE A 83 13.43 9.28 7.09
CA ILE A 83 14.40 9.29 8.21
C ILE A 83 14.56 7.87 8.82
N PHE A 84 13.57 6.99 8.64
CA PHE A 84 13.55 5.61 9.13
C PHE A 84 13.78 4.56 8.02
N GLY A 85 14.29 4.97 6.85
CA GLY A 85 14.58 4.09 5.71
C GLY A 85 13.55 4.12 4.59
N GLN A 86 13.71 3.26 3.59
CA GLN A 86 12.78 3.10 2.47
C GLN A 86 11.68 2.09 2.84
N GLN A 87 10.54 2.57 3.37
CA GLN A 87 9.41 1.69 3.69
C GLN A 87 8.31 1.84 2.62
N ASN A 88 7.92 0.72 2.01
CA ASN A 88 6.73 0.58 1.16
C ASN A 88 6.65 1.52 -0.06
N ASN A 89 7.77 1.77 -0.75
CA ASN A 89 7.79 2.59 -1.97
C ASN A 89 7.09 1.93 -3.17
N ASP A 90 6.89 0.62 -3.11
CA ASP A 90 6.19 -0.20 -4.10
C ASP A 90 4.71 -0.42 -3.78
N LEU A 91 4.27 -0.14 -2.55
CA LEU A 91 2.92 -0.47 -2.08
C LEU A 91 1.88 0.49 -2.68
N LEU A 92 1.03 -0.01 -3.58
CA LEU A 92 -0.05 0.77 -4.20
C LEU A 92 -1.24 0.94 -3.25
N ALA A 93 -1.64 -0.15 -2.61
CA ALA A 93 -2.74 -0.16 -1.66
C ALA A 93 -2.67 -1.37 -0.73
N GLN A 94 -3.20 -1.16 0.47
CA GLN A 94 -3.43 -2.19 1.46
C GLN A 94 -4.94 -2.45 1.57
N PHE A 95 -5.33 -3.71 1.50
CA PHE A 95 -6.70 -4.16 1.65
C PHE A 95 -6.83 -4.84 3.01
N ASP A 96 -7.79 -4.41 3.83
CA ASP A 96 -8.03 -4.96 5.16
C ASP A 96 -9.46 -5.52 5.22
N CYS A 97 -9.60 -6.78 5.61
CA CYS A 97 -10.89 -7.41 5.81
C CYS A 97 -11.31 -7.26 7.27
N LEU A 98 -12.35 -6.47 7.52
CA LEU A 98 -12.78 -6.09 8.86
C LEU A 98 -13.35 -7.24 9.69
N ASN A 99 -14.00 -8.21 9.03
CA ASN A 99 -14.57 -9.39 9.67
C ASN A 99 -13.71 -10.64 9.48
N ALA A 100 -12.47 -10.51 9.01
CA ALA A 100 -11.56 -11.64 8.94
C ALA A 100 -11.10 -12.08 10.34
N THR A 101 -11.38 -13.35 10.64
CA THR A 101 -11.06 -13.96 11.93
C THR A 101 -9.56 -14.21 12.10
N GLY A 102 -8.85 -14.47 11.00
CA GLY A 102 -7.45 -14.92 11.01
C GLY A 102 -7.28 -16.36 11.49
N ALA A 103 -8.38 -17.13 11.52
CA ALA A 103 -8.35 -18.54 11.87
C ALA A 103 -7.38 -19.31 10.94
N ARG A 104 -6.68 -20.32 11.47
CA ARG A 104 -5.68 -21.13 10.72
C ARG A 104 -4.59 -20.30 10.02
N LEU A 105 -4.12 -19.22 10.64
CA LEU A 105 -3.08 -18.34 10.08
C LEU A 105 -3.47 -17.77 8.70
N THR A 106 -4.77 -17.67 8.42
CA THR A 106 -5.25 -17.00 7.22
C THR A 106 -5.10 -15.50 7.35
N ALA A 107 -4.92 -14.85 6.22
CA ALA A 107 -4.64 -13.43 6.20
C ALA A 107 -5.88 -12.62 6.62
N LYS A 108 -5.64 -11.49 7.28
CA LYS A 108 -6.68 -10.46 7.53
C LYS A 108 -6.57 -9.30 6.55
N ASN A 109 -5.45 -9.21 5.85
CA ASN A 109 -5.13 -8.12 4.97
C ASN A 109 -4.31 -8.61 3.78
N GLY A 110 -4.40 -7.90 2.67
CA GLY A 110 -3.65 -8.15 1.44
C GLY A 110 -3.04 -6.85 0.93
N SER A 111 -1.94 -6.95 0.19
CA SER A 111 -1.30 -5.77 -0.40
C SER A 111 -1.15 -5.96 -1.91
N VAL A 112 -1.27 -4.85 -2.64
CA VAL A 112 -0.98 -4.79 -4.07
C VAL A 112 0.21 -3.85 -4.26
N ARG A 113 1.22 -4.33 -5.00
CA ARG A 113 2.52 -3.65 -5.15
C ARG A 113 2.89 -3.43 -6.61
N ALA A 114 3.35 -2.24 -6.95
CA ALA A 114 3.79 -1.86 -8.28
C ALA A 114 5.03 -2.64 -8.72
N LYS A 115 5.22 -2.77 -10.03
CA LYS A 115 6.39 -3.44 -10.60
C LYS A 115 7.58 -2.48 -10.67
N PRO A 116 8.81 -2.95 -10.37
CA PRO A 116 9.99 -2.11 -10.50
C PRO A 116 10.31 -1.82 -11.97
N PHE A 117 10.97 -0.69 -12.22
CA PHE A 117 11.59 -0.39 -13.52
C PHE A 117 13.07 -0.03 -13.35
N PHE A 118 13.84 -0.37 -14.38
CA PHE A 118 15.29 -0.23 -14.40
C PHE A 118 15.70 0.72 -15.52
N VAL A 119 16.73 1.52 -15.26
CA VAL A 119 17.34 2.43 -16.23
C VAL A 119 18.81 2.04 -16.44
N PRO A 120 19.32 2.12 -17.67
CA PRO A 120 20.72 1.87 -17.94
C PRO A 120 21.57 3.04 -17.39
N TYR A 121 22.57 2.72 -16.58
CA TYR A 121 23.54 3.67 -16.04
C TYR A 121 24.96 3.27 -16.48
N THR A 122 25.68 4.20 -17.09
CA THR A 122 27.01 3.94 -17.63
C THR A 122 28.07 4.46 -16.67
N THR A 123 28.97 3.58 -16.22
CA THR A 123 30.14 3.91 -15.41
C THR A 123 31.43 3.72 -16.21
N SER A 124 32.37 4.66 -16.04
CA SER A 124 33.72 4.52 -16.58
C SER A 124 34.69 4.26 -15.45
N ALA A 125 35.39 3.13 -15.48
CA ALA A 125 36.46 2.80 -14.54
C ALA A 125 37.80 2.75 -15.27
N LYS A 126 38.83 3.33 -14.66
CA LYS A 126 40.21 3.18 -15.15
C LYS A 126 40.79 1.88 -14.61
N THR A 127 41.16 0.97 -15.50
CA THR A 127 41.89 -0.25 -15.15
C THR A 127 43.35 0.09 -14.79
N ALA A 128 44.06 -0.78 -14.07
CA ALA A 128 45.47 -0.61 -13.69
C ALA A 128 46.39 -0.29 -14.89
N ASP A 129 46.00 -0.67 -16.11
CA ASP A 129 46.70 -0.38 -17.37
C ASP A 129 46.34 0.98 -18.01
N ASN A 130 45.74 1.91 -17.25
CA ASN A 130 45.33 3.24 -17.70
C ASN A 130 44.30 3.26 -18.87
N LYS A 131 43.70 2.12 -19.20
CA LYS A 131 42.59 2.00 -20.15
C LYS A 131 41.27 2.33 -19.45
N THR A 132 40.45 3.12 -20.13
CA THR A 132 39.10 3.45 -19.65
C THR A 132 38.14 2.36 -20.10
N VAL A 133 37.61 1.59 -19.15
CA VAL A 133 36.58 0.58 -19.41
C VAL A 133 35.22 1.19 -19.08
N THR A 134 34.32 1.15 -20.06
CA THR A 134 32.94 1.62 -19.90
C THR A 134 32.05 0.41 -19.61
N ASN A 135 31.32 0.44 -18.50
CA ASN A 135 30.38 -0.59 -18.10
C ASN A 135 28.98 0.00 -18.00
N THR A 136 27.96 -0.69 -18.52
CA THR A 136 26.57 -0.26 -18.40
C THR A 136 25.84 -1.21 -17.46
N VAL A 137 25.34 -0.67 -16.35
CA VAL A 137 24.65 -1.40 -15.29
C VAL A 137 23.19 -0.97 -15.26
N GLN A 138 22.27 -1.91 -15.12
CA GLN A 138 20.85 -1.62 -14.92
C GLN A 138 20.61 -1.26 -13.45
N VAL A 139 20.16 -0.03 -13.20
CA VAL A 139 19.87 0.47 -11.85
C VAL A 139 18.36 0.60 -11.69
N GLN A 140 17.81 0.12 -10.58
CA GLN A 140 16.38 0.30 -10.28
C GLN A 140 16.11 1.78 -10.02
N ALA A 141 15.32 2.42 -10.88
CA ALA A 141 14.97 3.83 -10.76
C ALA A 141 13.70 4.03 -9.92
N GLY A 142 12.79 3.06 -9.92
CA GLY A 142 11.57 3.14 -9.12
C GLY A 142 10.60 2.04 -9.48
N TYR A 143 9.30 2.33 -9.34
CA TYR A 143 8.20 1.47 -9.70
C TYR A 143 7.26 2.18 -10.67
N TRP A 144 6.49 1.41 -11.42
CA TRP A 144 5.51 1.95 -12.35
C TRP A 144 4.21 1.15 -12.33
N LEU A 145 3.16 1.78 -12.83
CA LEU A 145 1.91 1.14 -13.18
C LEU A 145 1.48 1.72 -14.53
N ARG A 146 1.59 0.94 -15.60
CA ARG A 146 1.32 1.42 -16.97
C ARG A 146 -0.16 1.70 -17.17
N ASN A 147 -0.50 2.55 -18.13
CA ASN A 147 -1.89 2.76 -18.53
C ASN A 147 -2.54 1.41 -18.92
N GLY A 148 -3.68 1.10 -18.32
CA GLY A 148 -4.43 -0.14 -18.50
C GLY A 148 -3.87 -1.34 -17.74
N GLU A 149 -2.71 -1.21 -17.09
CA GLU A 149 -2.12 -2.31 -16.32
C GLU A 149 -2.93 -2.58 -15.06
N THR A 150 -3.18 -3.86 -14.81
CA THR A 150 -3.76 -4.36 -13.55
C THR A 150 -2.72 -5.17 -12.81
N VAL A 151 -2.50 -4.82 -11.54
CA VAL A 151 -1.74 -5.64 -10.60
C VAL A 151 -2.71 -6.23 -9.60
N ALA A 152 -2.59 -7.53 -9.36
CA ALA A 152 -3.50 -8.26 -8.48
C ALA A 152 -2.73 -9.16 -7.51
N SER A 153 -3.37 -9.48 -6.39
CA SER A 153 -2.85 -10.38 -5.36
C SER A 153 -3.98 -11.23 -4.82
N ASP A 154 -3.72 -12.53 -4.61
CA ASP A 154 -4.70 -13.48 -4.13
C ASP A 154 -4.60 -13.64 -2.60
N LEU A 155 -5.76 -13.73 -1.95
CA LEU A 155 -5.92 -13.75 -0.51
C LEU A 155 -6.93 -14.81 -0.10
N ILE A 156 -6.64 -15.52 0.98
CA ILE A 156 -7.59 -16.43 1.61
C ILE A 156 -8.10 -15.77 2.88
N LEU A 157 -9.40 -15.51 2.93
CA LEU A 157 -10.09 -14.91 4.06
C LEU A 157 -10.99 -15.95 4.73
N ILE A 158 -11.00 -15.96 6.06
CA ILE A 158 -11.97 -16.72 6.85
C ILE A 158 -12.81 -15.76 7.67
N VAL A 159 -14.11 -15.78 7.43
CA VAL A 159 -15.10 -14.92 8.07
C VAL A 159 -16.15 -15.79 8.79
N PRO A 160 -16.91 -15.24 9.76
CA PRO A 160 -17.99 -15.97 10.41
C PRO A 160 -18.98 -16.58 9.41
N ASP A 161 -19.58 -17.72 9.75
CA ASP A 161 -20.60 -18.37 8.91
C ASP A 161 -21.77 -17.40 8.66
N GLY A 162 -22.20 -17.31 7.41
CA GLY A 162 -23.27 -16.41 6.98
C GLY A 162 -22.85 -14.95 6.73
N GLU A 163 -21.58 -14.59 6.94
CA GLU A 163 -21.06 -13.27 6.59
C GLU A 163 -20.25 -13.28 5.28
N ALA A 164 -20.33 -12.18 4.52
CA ALA A 164 -19.48 -11.91 3.37
C ALA A 164 -18.24 -11.08 3.78
N PRO A 165 -17.11 -11.17 3.06
CA PRO A 165 -15.90 -10.40 3.39
C PRO A 165 -16.13 -8.89 3.24
N ARG A 166 -15.84 -8.13 4.30
CA ARG A 166 -15.97 -6.68 4.34
C ARG A 166 -14.61 -6.02 4.20
N LEU A 167 -14.27 -5.61 2.99
CA LEU A 167 -12.94 -5.07 2.67
C LEU A 167 -12.93 -3.53 2.72
N LYS A 168 -11.85 -3.01 3.31
CA LYS A 168 -11.44 -1.61 3.23
C LYS A 168 -10.13 -1.50 2.48
N VAL A 169 -10.02 -0.51 1.61
CA VAL A 169 -8.76 -0.20 0.94
C VAL A 169 -8.15 1.06 1.53
N ARG A 170 -6.88 0.96 1.94
CA ARG A 170 -6.02 2.08 2.30
C ARG A 170 -5.09 2.34 1.14
N VAL A 171 -5.29 3.47 0.48
CA VAL A 171 -4.48 3.87 -0.67
C VAL A 171 -3.24 4.58 -0.15
N GLN A 172 -2.08 4.22 -0.71
CA GLN A 172 -0.86 4.98 -0.44
C GLN A 172 -0.86 6.21 -1.33
N GLU A 173 -0.77 7.39 -0.72
CA GLU A 173 -0.74 8.63 -1.49
C GLU A 173 0.61 8.77 -2.20
N PHE A 174 0.54 8.85 -3.52
CA PHE A 174 1.70 9.15 -4.35
C PHE A 174 1.57 10.57 -4.87
N THR A 175 2.65 11.32 -4.76
CA THR A 175 2.74 12.65 -5.34
C THR A 175 2.98 12.46 -6.83
N ASP A 176 1.98 12.73 -7.66
CA ASP A 176 2.18 12.92 -9.10
C ASP A 176 3.08 14.16 -9.26
N GLN A 177 4.32 13.99 -9.74
CA GLN A 177 5.20 15.10 -10.14
C GLN A 177 5.21 15.24 -11.65
#